data_AF-A0A507QKK9-F1
#
_entry.id   AF-A0A507QKK9-F1
#
_cell.length_a   1.000
_cell.length_b   1.000
_cell.length_c   1.000
_cell.angle_alpha   90.00
_cell.angle_beta   90.00
_cell.angle_gamma   90.00
#
_symmetry.space_group_name_H-M   'P 1'
#
loop_
_entity.id
_entity.type
_entity.pdbx_description
1 polymer ?
#
loop_
_entity_poly.entity_id
_entity_poly.type
_entity_poly.pdbx_seq_one_letter_code
_entity_poly.pdbx_strand_id
1 'polypeptide(L)'
;MSLIQRLSAVIGISVCFFVAEISVGFYTHSLALIADAFHYLNDLVGFIIALIAAIVAEKRNPPQALTYGWQRVHLLGAFFNGVLLFGLGISVFLQSIERFMSLHRIERPELVLIMGCIGLGLNILSALLLRGHGHSHGHDYHSVSRQVITSENPECNSLADDKHLNHRHHKNAPMDSSKGSRHDLAVAGVMIHIICDAANNFGVIIAALVIWLARYGGRFYADPAVSMGIAVTLFLSSLPLRTVKDTGLILLQSAPDEVNLDDVKHDLEQIPAVLGVHELHIWRLNQRKCLASAHIVLSDDDQVDFKEIAKTINECFHAYEIHSATLQPEVIGRRLSPETAGPLEEGKA
;
A
#
# COMPACT_ATOMS: atom_id res chain seq x y z
N MET A 1 -24.59 7.09 -14.25
CA MET A 1 -24.01 5.80 -13.87
C MET A 1 -23.06 6.05 -12.71
N SER A 2 -23.39 5.53 -11.52
CA SER A 2 -22.56 5.71 -10.32
C SER A 2 -21.20 5.03 -10.49
N LEU A 3 -20.21 5.44 -9.70
CA LEU A 3 -18.88 4.83 -9.71
C LEU A 3 -18.96 3.30 -9.55
N ILE A 4 -19.73 2.84 -8.55
CA ILE A 4 -19.93 1.42 -8.26
C ILE A 4 -20.52 0.70 -9.48
N GLN A 5 -21.49 1.29 -10.18
CA GLN A 5 -22.06 0.68 -11.39
C GLN A 5 -21.02 0.55 -12.52
N ARG A 6 -20.14 1.55 -12.70
CA ARG A 6 -19.08 1.52 -13.71
C ARG A 6 -18.03 0.46 -13.37
N LEU A 7 -17.56 0.43 -12.12
CA LEU A 7 -16.60 -0.58 -11.64
C LEU A 7 -17.17 -2.00 -11.76
N SER A 8 -18.43 -2.23 -11.37
CA SER A 8 -19.08 -3.52 -11.54
C SER A 8 -19.20 -3.96 -13.00
N ALA A 9 -19.47 -3.02 -13.92
CA ALA A 9 -19.52 -3.32 -15.35
C ALA A 9 -18.14 -3.71 -15.91
N VAL A 10 -17.09 -2.96 -15.54
CA VAL A 10 -15.69 -3.28 -15.93
C VAL A 10 -15.29 -4.65 -15.39
N ILE A 11 -15.56 -4.93 -14.10
CA ILE A 11 -15.29 -6.23 -13.48
C ILE A 11 -16.02 -7.35 -14.23
N GLY A 12 -17.30 -7.15 -14.57
CA GLY A 12 -18.07 -8.15 -15.32
C GLY A 12 -17.46 -8.46 -16.69
N ILE A 13 -17.05 -7.43 -17.44
CA ILE A 13 -16.36 -7.60 -18.73
C ILE A 13 -15.03 -8.33 -18.54
N SER A 14 -14.24 -7.93 -17.54
CA SER A 14 -12.95 -8.55 -17.24
C SER A 14 -13.07 -10.01 -16.83
N VAL A 15 -14.07 -10.38 -16.03
CA VAL A 15 -14.35 -11.78 -15.67
C VAL A 15 -14.68 -12.60 -16.92
N CYS A 16 -15.55 -12.08 -17.79
CA CYS A 16 -15.91 -12.77 -19.03
C CYS A 16 -14.69 -12.97 -19.94
N PHE A 17 -13.84 -11.95 -20.06
CA PHE A 17 -12.61 -12.04 -20.85
C PHE A 17 -11.63 -13.05 -20.26
N PHE A 18 -11.37 -13.01 -18.94
CA PHE A 18 -10.53 -13.97 -18.24
C PHE A 18 -10.99 -15.42 -18.46
N VAL A 19 -12.30 -15.68 -18.34
CA VAL A 19 -12.85 -17.03 -18.56
C VAL A 19 -12.66 -17.48 -20.01
N ALA A 20 -12.82 -16.59 -20.99
CA ALA A 20 -12.56 -16.91 -22.38
C ALA A 20 -11.07 -17.22 -22.62
N GLU A 21 -10.18 -16.40 -22.07
CA GLU A 21 -8.73 -16.51 -22.24
C GLU A 21 -8.18 -17.81 -21.65
N ILE A 22 -8.55 -18.12 -20.40
CA ILE A 22 -8.11 -19.37 -19.76
C ILE A 22 -8.66 -20.61 -20.47
N SER A 23 -9.91 -20.54 -20.95
CA SER A 23 -10.53 -21.64 -21.70
C SER A 23 -9.80 -21.90 -23.02
N VAL A 24 -9.49 -20.84 -23.77
CA VAL A 24 -8.73 -20.95 -25.03
C VAL A 24 -7.28 -21.36 -24.75
N GLY A 25 -6.65 -20.88 -23.68
CA GLY A 25 -5.30 -21.25 -23.28
C GLY A 25 -5.16 -22.75 -23.01
N PHE A 26 -6.07 -23.33 -22.23
CA PHE A 26 -6.11 -24.77 -22.00
C PHE A 26 -6.45 -25.56 -23.27
N TYR A 27 -7.42 -25.08 -24.06
CA TYR A 27 -7.82 -25.75 -25.31
C TYR A 27 -6.70 -25.78 -26.35
N THR A 28 -5.92 -24.72 -26.46
CA THR A 28 -4.81 -24.61 -27.44
C THR A 28 -3.50 -25.15 -26.91
N HIS A 29 -3.44 -25.52 -25.62
CA HIS A 29 -2.20 -25.81 -24.90
C HIS A 29 -1.16 -24.69 -25.08
N SER A 30 -1.57 -23.42 -25.00
CA SER A 30 -0.64 -22.27 -24.99
C SER A 30 -0.39 -21.86 -23.55
N LEU A 31 0.85 -22.04 -23.07
CA LEU A 31 1.23 -21.60 -21.73
C LEU A 31 1.29 -20.07 -21.67
N ALA A 32 1.62 -19.40 -22.77
CA ALA A 32 1.71 -17.94 -22.81
C ALA A 32 0.34 -17.30 -22.58
N LEU A 33 -0.70 -17.86 -23.20
CA LEU A 33 -2.08 -17.38 -23.01
C LEU A 33 -2.62 -17.69 -21.60
N ILE A 34 -2.22 -18.82 -21.02
CA ILE A 34 -2.57 -19.15 -19.62
C ILE A 34 -1.86 -18.18 -18.65
N ALA A 35 -0.59 -17.86 -18.91
CA ALA A 35 0.17 -16.90 -18.12
C ALA A 35 -0.43 -15.50 -18.18
N ASP A 36 -0.84 -15.05 -19.37
CA ASP A 36 -1.52 -13.76 -19.58
C ASP A 36 -2.89 -13.72 -18.87
N ALA A 37 -3.66 -14.81 -18.93
CA ALA A 37 -4.91 -14.94 -18.17
C ALA A 37 -4.70 -14.83 -16.65
N PHE A 38 -3.63 -15.43 -16.10
CA PHE A 38 -3.31 -15.31 -14.67
C PHE A 38 -2.84 -13.91 -14.28
N HIS A 39 -2.14 -13.20 -15.17
CA HIS A 39 -1.85 -11.78 -15.00
C HIS A 39 -3.15 -10.97 -14.92
N TYR A 40 -4.06 -11.19 -15.85
CA TYR A 40 -5.35 -10.50 -15.89
C TYR A 40 -6.24 -10.83 -14.67
N LEU A 41 -6.15 -12.06 -14.15
CA LEU A 41 -6.82 -12.46 -12.90
C LEU A 41 -6.33 -11.66 -11.69
N ASN A 42 -5.03 -11.38 -11.61
CA ASN A 42 -4.48 -10.56 -10.53
C ASN A 42 -5.07 -9.14 -10.56
N ASP A 43 -5.17 -8.54 -11.74
CA ASP A 43 -5.76 -7.20 -11.88
C ASP A 43 -7.23 -7.20 -11.48
N LEU A 44 -7.97 -8.25 -11.87
CA LEU A 44 -9.35 -8.47 -11.47
C LEU A 44 -9.53 -8.58 -9.94
N VAL A 45 -8.65 -9.31 -9.25
CA VAL A 45 -8.67 -9.38 -7.77
C VAL A 45 -8.43 -8.00 -7.17
N GLY A 46 -7.50 -7.23 -7.73
CA GLY A 46 -7.28 -5.83 -7.37
C GLY A 46 -8.52 -4.95 -7.53
N PHE A 47 -9.27 -5.13 -8.62
CA PHE A 47 -10.51 -4.38 -8.89
C PHE A 47 -11.62 -4.75 -7.91
N ILE A 48 -11.74 -6.02 -7.56
CA ILE A 48 -12.70 -6.48 -6.55
C ILE A 48 -12.38 -5.89 -5.18
N ILE A 49 -11.11 -5.89 -4.78
CA ILE A 49 -10.67 -5.26 -3.52
C ILE A 49 -11.01 -3.76 -3.52
N ALA A 50 -10.77 -3.07 -4.64
CA ALA A 50 -11.10 -1.65 -4.79
C ALA A 50 -12.61 -1.38 -4.72
N LEU A 51 -13.43 -2.23 -5.36
CA LEU A 51 -14.89 -2.15 -5.29
C LEU A 51 -15.40 -2.37 -3.86
N ILE A 52 -14.87 -3.38 -3.16
CA ILE A 52 -15.21 -3.63 -1.75
C ILE A 52 -14.83 -2.42 -0.91
N ALA A 53 -13.64 -1.86 -1.10
CA ALA A 53 -13.20 -0.67 -0.38
C ALA A 53 -14.13 0.53 -0.63
N ALA A 54 -14.57 0.75 -1.88
CA ALA A 54 -15.50 1.82 -2.23
C ALA A 54 -16.88 1.62 -1.58
N ILE A 55 -17.45 0.40 -1.68
CA ILE A 55 -18.74 0.05 -1.06
C ILE A 55 -18.68 0.22 0.45
N VAL A 56 -17.57 -0.20 1.06
CA VAL A 56 -17.35 -0.13 2.51
C VAL A 56 -17.13 1.31 2.97
N ALA A 57 -16.47 2.16 2.17
CA ALA A 57 -16.30 3.58 2.46
C ALA A 57 -17.63 4.35 2.43
N GLU A 58 -18.60 3.95 1.60
CA GLU A 58 -19.93 4.54 1.58
C GLU A 58 -20.79 4.15 2.81
N LYS A 59 -20.44 3.06 3.52
CA LYS A 59 -21.14 2.66 4.74
C LYS A 59 -20.73 3.57 5.91
N ARG A 60 -21.66 4.46 6.30
CA ARG A 60 -21.46 5.45 7.37
C ARG A 60 -21.17 4.89 8.77
N ASN A 61 -21.60 3.65 9.06
CA ASN A 61 -21.46 3.05 10.39
C ASN A 61 -20.64 1.75 10.31
N PRO A 62 -19.32 1.79 10.57
CA PRO A 62 -18.56 0.56 10.76
C PRO A 62 -19.10 -0.25 11.97
N PRO A 63 -18.94 -1.59 11.97
CA PRO A 63 -19.30 -2.42 13.11
C PRO A 63 -18.61 -1.91 14.39
N GLN A 64 -19.28 -1.98 15.55
CA GLN A 64 -18.72 -1.53 16.83
C GLN A 64 -17.41 -2.26 17.21
N ALA A 65 -17.21 -3.48 16.71
CA ALA A 65 -15.97 -4.24 16.90
C ALA A 65 -14.75 -3.61 16.18
N LEU A 66 -14.96 -2.75 15.18
CA LEU A 66 -13.92 -2.05 14.43
C LEU A 66 -13.88 -0.56 14.83
N THR A 67 -13.24 -0.25 15.94
CA THR A 67 -13.16 1.12 16.50
C THR A 67 -12.48 2.13 15.57
N TYR A 68 -11.50 1.69 14.78
CA TYR A 68 -10.88 2.49 13.73
C TYR A 68 -11.54 2.34 12.35
N GLY A 69 -12.64 1.59 12.27
CA GLY A 69 -13.34 1.25 11.03
C GLY A 69 -12.54 0.36 10.08
N TRP A 70 -12.83 0.47 8.80
CA TRP A 70 -12.34 -0.44 7.75
C TRP A 70 -10.95 -0.08 7.20
N GLN A 71 -10.18 0.74 7.92
CA GLN A 71 -8.95 1.34 7.41
C GLN A 71 -7.85 0.33 7.04
N ARG A 72 -7.85 -0.86 7.66
CA ARG A 72 -6.88 -1.93 7.39
C ARG A 72 -7.30 -2.95 6.33
N VAL A 73 -8.56 -2.96 5.91
CA VAL A 73 -9.05 -3.99 4.96
C VAL A 73 -8.42 -3.85 3.58
N HIS A 74 -8.16 -2.63 3.14
CA HIS A 74 -7.41 -2.41 1.90
C HIS A 74 -5.99 -2.99 1.97
N LEU A 75 -5.30 -2.81 3.10
CA LEU A 75 -3.95 -3.33 3.30
C LEU A 75 -3.92 -4.86 3.35
N LEU A 76 -4.91 -5.46 3.99
CA LEU A 76 -5.06 -6.91 4.06
C LEU A 76 -5.31 -7.50 2.66
N GLY A 77 -6.21 -6.89 1.88
CA GLY A 77 -6.45 -7.28 0.50
C GLY A 77 -5.19 -7.20 -0.37
N ALA A 78 -4.47 -6.08 -0.29
CA ALA A 78 -3.21 -5.89 -1.03
C ALA A 78 -2.13 -6.91 -0.64
N PHE A 79 -2.01 -7.24 0.65
CA PHE A 79 -1.08 -8.27 1.14
C PHE A 79 -1.41 -9.65 0.55
N PHE A 80 -2.67 -10.09 0.63
CA PHE A 80 -3.09 -11.38 0.06
C PHE A 80 -2.95 -11.42 -1.45
N ASN A 81 -3.26 -10.32 -2.14
CA ASN A 81 -3.07 -10.21 -3.59
C ASN A 81 -1.61 -10.38 -3.98
N GLY A 82 -0.69 -9.72 -3.26
CA GLY A 82 0.75 -9.87 -3.49
C GLY A 82 1.26 -11.29 -3.24
N VAL A 83 0.78 -11.98 -2.20
CA VAL A 83 1.14 -13.38 -1.93
C VAL A 83 0.62 -14.31 -3.02
N LEU A 84 -0.62 -14.10 -3.49
CA LEU A 84 -1.22 -14.87 -4.58
C LEU A 84 -0.45 -14.67 -5.89
N LEU A 85 -0.10 -13.42 -6.23
CA LEU A 85 0.68 -13.08 -7.41
C LEU A 85 2.06 -13.72 -7.38
N PHE A 86 2.73 -13.69 -6.22
CA PHE A 86 4.01 -14.36 -6.04
C PHE A 86 3.92 -15.86 -6.29
N GLY A 87 2.89 -16.52 -5.74
CA GLY A 87 2.64 -17.94 -5.95
C GLY A 87 2.35 -18.28 -7.42
N LEU A 88 1.52 -17.47 -8.10
CA LEU A 88 1.23 -17.63 -9.53
C LEU A 88 2.48 -17.42 -10.40
N GLY A 89 3.28 -16.39 -10.10
CA GLY A 89 4.55 -16.14 -10.77
C GLY A 89 5.51 -17.34 -10.69
N ILE A 90 5.70 -17.91 -9.49
CA ILE A 90 6.49 -19.14 -9.32
C ILE A 90 5.92 -20.29 -10.14
N SER A 91 4.60 -20.50 -10.06
CA SER A 91 3.95 -21.60 -10.75
C SER A 91 4.14 -21.52 -12.27
N VAL A 92 3.84 -20.37 -12.88
CA VAL A 92 3.99 -20.15 -14.33
C VAL A 92 5.47 -20.24 -14.74
N PHE A 93 6.39 -19.72 -13.93
CA PHE A 93 7.82 -19.80 -14.20
C PHE A 93 8.32 -21.24 -14.23
N LEU A 94 7.98 -22.04 -13.21
CA LEU A 94 8.35 -23.46 -13.16
C LEU A 94 7.72 -24.24 -14.33
N GLN A 95 6.45 -23.99 -14.63
CA GLN A 95 5.77 -24.59 -15.79
C GLN A 95 6.45 -24.19 -17.11
N SER A 96 6.91 -22.95 -17.24
CA SER A 96 7.61 -22.50 -18.44
C SER A 96 8.93 -23.24 -18.65
N ILE A 97 9.70 -23.48 -17.56
CA ILE A 97 10.93 -24.27 -17.59
C ILE A 97 10.64 -25.73 -17.98
N GLU A 98 9.60 -26.34 -17.40
CA GLU A 98 9.19 -27.71 -17.77
C GLU A 98 8.83 -27.82 -19.26
N ARG A 99 8.12 -26.80 -19.77
CA ARG A 99 7.70 -26.70 -21.18
C ARG A 99 8.88 -26.54 -22.14
N PHE A 100 9.99 -25.94 -21.71
CA PHE A 100 11.23 -25.90 -22.50
C PHE A 100 11.85 -27.28 -22.69
N MET A 101 11.71 -28.18 -21.71
CA MET A 101 12.23 -29.55 -21.78
C MET A 101 11.25 -30.50 -22.49
N SER A 102 9.93 -30.31 -22.31
CA SER A 102 8.88 -31.10 -22.96
C SER A 102 7.98 -30.23 -23.85
N LEU A 103 8.39 -30.07 -25.12
CA LEU A 103 7.61 -29.25 -26.05
C LEU A 103 6.26 -29.87 -26.36
N HIS A 104 5.21 -29.13 -26.02
CA HIS A 104 3.86 -29.42 -26.44
C HIS A 104 3.54 -28.65 -27.72
N ARG A 105 2.86 -29.31 -28.66
CA ARG A 105 2.44 -28.66 -29.91
C ARG A 105 1.17 -27.87 -29.66
N ILE A 106 1.18 -26.62 -30.09
CA ILE A 106 -0.01 -25.77 -30.11
C ILE A 106 -0.79 -26.08 -31.39
N GLU A 107 -2.00 -26.62 -31.24
CA GLU A 107 -2.81 -27.13 -32.36
C GLU A 107 -3.43 -26.00 -33.18
N ARG A 108 -3.85 -24.90 -32.53
CA ARG A 108 -4.56 -23.79 -33.15
C ARG A 108 -3.97 -22.44 -32.73
N PRO A 109 -2.81 -22.04 -33.29
CA PRO A 109 -2.18 -20.76 -32.97
C PRO A 109 -3.05 -19.55 -33.39
N GLU A 110 -3.97 -19.72 -34.33
CA GLU A 110 -4.92 -18.69 -34.77
C GLU A 110 -5.83 -18.21 -33.63
N LEU A 111 -6.27 -19.11 -32.74
CA LEU A 111 -7.09 -18.74 -31.59
C LEU A 111 -6.28 -17.94 -30.55
N VAL A 112 -5.02 -18.32 -30.35
CA VAL A 112 -4.10 -17.61 -29.46
C VAL A 112 -3.85 -16.18 -29.98
N LEU A 113 -3.68 -16.03 -31.30
CA LEU A 113 -3.54 -14.73 -31.94
C LEU A 113 -4.78 -13.85 -31.76
N ILE A 114 -5.98 -14.39 -31.99
CA ILE A 114 -7.24 -13.66 -31.81
C ILE A 114 -7.38 -13.19 -30.36
N MET A 115 -7.11 -14.07 -29.38
CA MET A 115 -7.20 -13.70 -27.97
C MET A 115 -6.18 -12.62 -27.59
N GLY A 116 -4.93 -12.72 -28.07
CA GLY A 116 -3.92 -11.68 -27.84
C GLY A 116 -4.33 -10.33 -28.43
N CYS A 117 -4.94 -10.30 -29.62
CA CYS A 117 -5.46 -9.07 -30.23
C CYS A 117 -6.65 -8.48 -29.45
N ILE A 118 -7.57 -9.32 -28.96
CA ILE A 118 -8.70 -8.87 -28.12
C ILE A 118 -8.16 -8.31 -26.80
N GLY A 119 -7.23 -9.00 -26.15
CA GLY A 119 -6.57 -8.54 -24.91
C GLY A 119 -5.90 -7.18 -25.09
N LEU A 120 -5.12 -7.01 -26.16
CA LEU A 120 -4.52 -5.72 -26.49
C LEU A 120 -5.57 -4.62 -26.70
N GLY A 121 -6.67 -4.95 -27.38
CA GLY A 121 -7.79 -4.02 -27.59
C GLY A 121 -8.47 -3.60 -26.29
N LEU A 122 -8.66 -4.54 -25.35
CA LEU A 122 -9.21 -4.26 -24.03
C LEU A 122 -8.25 -3.41 -23.18
N ASN A 123 -6.94 -3.68 -23.25
CA ASN A 123 -5.93 -2.87 -22.55
C ASN A 123 -5.89 -1.43 -23.07
N ILE A 124 -6.00 -1.23 -24.39
CA ILE A 124 -6.13 0.11 -24.98
C ILE A 124 -7.43 0.78 -24.56
N LEU A 125 -8.56 0.06 -24.57
CA LEU A 125 -9.85 0.59 -24.13
C LEU A 125 -9.81 1.03 -22.66
N SER A 126 -9.23 0.22 -21.79
CA SER A 126 -8.98 0.56 -20.38
C SER A 126 -8.13 1.84 -20.28
N ALA A 127 -7.00 1.91 -20.98
CA ALA A 127 -6.15 3.10 -20.99
C ALA A 127 -6.87 4.37 -21.49
N LEU A 128 -7.73 4.26 -22.49
CA LEU A 128 -8.51 5.38 -23.03
C LEU A 128 -9.64 5.82 -22.09
N LEU A 129 -10.32 4.87 -21.44
CA LEU A 129 -11.34 5.17 -20.43
C LEU A 129 -10.75 5.93 -19.23
N LEU A 130 -9.52 5.58 -18.82
CA LEU A 130 -8.79 6.30 -17.78
C LEU A 130 -8.33 7.69 -18.23
N ARG A 131 -8.03 7.91 -19.52
CA ARG A 131 -7.65 9.25 -20.06
C ARG A 131 -8.85 10.18 -20.26
N GLY A 132 -10.04 9.64 -20.54
CA GLY A 132 -11.25 10.41 -20.84
C GLY A 132 -11.99 11.00 -19.64
N HIS A 133 -11.61 10.62 -18.40
CA HIS A 133 -12.16 11.19 -17.18
C HIS A 133 -11.07 11.94 -16.41
N GLY A 134 -11.13 13.26 -16.44
CA GLY A 134 -10.58 14.04 -15.33
C GLY A 134 -11.28 13.58 -14.05
N HIS A 135 -10.48 13.10 -13.10
CA HIS A 135 -10.83 12.68 -11.74
C HIS A 135 -11.37 11.26 -11.54
N SER A 136 -10.57 10.53 -10.75
CA SER A 136 -10.90 9.33 -9.97
C SER A 136 -10.89 8.00 -10.74
N HIS A 137 -10.18 7.02 -10.18
CA HIS A 137 -10.01 5.62 -10.62
C HIS A 137 -8.77 5.31 -11.47
N GLY A 138 -7.60 5.65 -10.92
CA GLY A 138 -6.35 4.98 -11.27
C GLY A 138 -6.29 3.58 -10.65
N HIS A 139 -6.08 2.56 -11.47
CA HIS A 139 -5.68 1.23 -11.03
C HIS A 139 -4.17 1.23 -10.79
N ASP A 140 -3.78 1.59 -9.57
CA ASP A 140 -2.41 1.47 -9.06
C ASP A 140 -2.25 0.11 -8.36
N TYR A 141 -1.79 -0.91 -9.09
CA TYR A 141 -1.27 -2.13 -8.48
C TYR A 141 0.18 -2.46 -8.84
N HIS A 142 0.90 -1.57 -9.54
CA HIS A 142 2.37 -1.59 -9.63
C HIS A 142 3.02 -0.23 -9.40
N SER A 143 2.95 0.21 -8.15
CA SER A 143 3.98 0.94 -7.41
C SER A 143 3.27 1.61 -6.24
N VAL A 144 3.68 1.28 -5.01
CA VAL A 144 3.21 2.02 -3.83
C VAL A 144 3.89 3.39 -3.87
N SER A 145 3.33 4.31 -4.64
CA SER A 145 3.57 5.73 -4.50
C SER A 145 2.24 6.44 -4.26
N ARG A 146 1.96 6.63 -2.97
CA ARG A 146 1.19 7.71 -2.36
C ARG A 146 0.12 8.37 -3.26
N GLN A 147 -1.14 7.91 -3.16
CA GLN A 147 -2.28 8.77 -3.51
C GLN A 147 -3.11 9.11 -2.29
N VAL A 148 -3.56 10.37 -2.26
CA VAL A 148 -4.34 11.08 -1.25
C VAL A 148 -5.79 11.21 -1.76
N ILE A 149 -6.76 10.81 -0.94
CA ILE A 149 -8.19 11.10 -1.10
C ILE A 149 -8.32 12.46 -0.43
N THR A 150 -8.46 13.49 -1.24
CA THR A 150 -8.80 14.84 -0.79
C THR A 150 -10.23 14.84 -0.29
N SER A 151 -10.40 15.11 1.01
CA SER A 151 -11.66 15.59 1.56
C SER A 151 -11.44 17.04 1.94
N GLU A 152 -12.07 17.95 1.21
CA GLU A 152 -12.18 19.37 1.57
C GLU A 152 -13.14 19.52 2.76
N ASN A 153 -12.74 20.28 3.79
CA ASN A 153 -13.54 21.35 4.42
C ASN A 153 -12.75 22.11 5.53
N PRO A 154 -13.21 23.29 5.98
CA PRO A 154 -12.41 24.52 5.93
C PRO A 154 -12.02 25.09 7.32
N GLU A 155 -11.26 26.17 7.27
CA GLU A 155 -11.02 27.15 8.35
C GLU A 155 -10.20 26.69 9.58
N CYS A 156 -8.99 27.25 9.69
CA CYS A 156 -8.47 27.81 10.94
C CYS A 156 -7.36 28.82 10.62
N ASN A 157 -7.72 30.10 10.62
CA ASN A 157 -6.78 31.22 10.76
C ASN A 157 -6.43 31.37 12.24
N SER A 158 -5.17 31.19 12.60
CA SER A 158 -4.57 31.74 13.84
C SER A 158 -3.05 31.76 13.66
N LEU A 159 -2.49 32.92 13.31
CA LEU A 159 -1.74 33.78 14.26
C LEU A 159 -0.57 33.01 14.88
N ALA A 160 0.61 33.21 14.28
CA ALA A 160 1.89 32.76 14.80
C ALA A 160 2.22 33.52 16.09
N ASP A 161 2.55 32.78 17.16
CA ASP A 161 3.11 33.29 18.40
C ASP A 161 4.53 32.72 18.56
N ASP A 162 5.49 33.61 18.78
CA ASP A 162 6.93 33.41 18.76
C ASP A 162 7.42 32.71 20.06
N LYS A 163 7.39 31.37 20.13
CA LYS A 163 7.89 30.62 21.31
C LYS A 163 8.87 29.47 21.05
N HIS A 164 9.49 29.41 19.88
CA HIS A 164 10.22 28.21 19.46
C HIS A 164 11.60 28.53 18.85
N LEU A 165 12.61 28.75 19.70
CA LEU A 165 13.91 29.30 19.31
C LEU A 165 15.08 28.29 19.25
N ASN A 166 14.91 26.99 19.52
CA ASN A 166 16.00 26.01 19.41
C ASN A 166 15.51 24.60 19.08
N HIS A 167 15.09 24.37 17.84
CA HIS A 167 14.89 23.01 17.32
C HIS A 167 16.08 22.62 16.45
N ARG A 168 16.60 21.41 16.66
CA ARG A 168 17.58 20.79 15.75
C ARG A 168 16.86 20.35 14.48
N HIS A 169 16.52 21.30 13.63
CA HIS A 169 16.20 20.98 12.24
C HIS A 169 17.48 20.49 11.56
N HIS A 170 17.71 19.19 11.57
CA HIS A 170 18.53 18.60 10.52
C HIS A 170 17.88 19.01 9.20
N LYS A 171 18.65 19.69 8.34
CA LYS A 171 18.22 20.29 7.07
C LYS A 171 17.45 19.29 6.20
N ASN A 172 16.15 19.23 6.38
CA ASN A 172 15.23 19.05 5.27
C ASN A 172 14.74 20.45 4.96
N ALA A 173 15.30 21.03 3.90
CA ALA A 173 14.78 22.27 3.33
C ALA A 173 13.24 22.15 3.23
N PRO A 174 12.48 23.23 3.46
CA PRO A 174 11.07 23.21 3.12
C PRO A 174 11.02 22.91 1.63
N MET A 175 10.59 21.70 1.29
CA MET A 175 10.34 21.32 -0.09
C MET A 175 9.03 22.00 -0.50
N ASP A 176 9.10 23.32 -0.62
CA ASP A 176 8.17 24.09 -1.40
C ASP A 176 8.29 23.56 -2.85
N SER A 177 7.15 23.24 -3.45
CA SER A 177 6.99 22.59 -4.77
C SER A 177 7.26 21.06 -4.89
N SER A 178 6.31 20.22 -4.47
CA SER A 178 6.17 18.86 -5.07
C SER A 178 4.74 18.32 -5.18
N LYS A 179 3.71 19.17 -5.08
CA LYS A 179 2.34 18.77 -5.50
C LYS A 179 2.27 18.36 -6.98
N GLY A 180 3.22 18.81 -7.82
CA GLY A 180 3.37 18.33 -9.20
C GLY A 180 3.99 16.94 -9.32
N SER A 181 5.08 16.67 -8.59
CA SER A 181 5.85 15.42 -8.71
C SER A 181 5.14 14.16 -8.18
N ARG A 182 4.26 14.28 -7.18
CA ARG A 182 3.48 13.13 -6.66
C ARG A 182 2.40 12.66 -7.64
N HIS A 183 1.78 13.59 -8.37
CA HIS A 183 0.82 13.24 -9.41
C HIS A 183 1.54 12.55 -10.59
N ASP A 184 2.77 12.97 -10.89
CA ASP A 184 3.62 12.35 -11.91
C ASP A 184 4.01 10.91 -11.54
N LEU A 185 4.31 10.62 -10.27
CA LEU A 185 4.68 9.28 -9.82
C LEU A 185 3.53 8.27 -9.86
N ALA A 186 2.34 8.67 -9.41
CA ALA A 186 1.16 7.80 -9.48
C ALA A 186 0.72 7.57 -10.94
N VAL A 187 0.74 8.63 -11.77
CA VAL A 187 0.48 8.49 -13.22
C VAL A 187 1.55 7.63 -13.89
N ALA A 188 2.82 7.75 -13.52
CA ALA A 188 3.89 6.89 -14.01
C ALA A 188 3.69 5.42 -13.61
N GLY A 189 3.21 5.15 -12.39
CA GLY A 189 2.86 3.79 -11.94
C GLY A 189 1.78 3.14 -12.81
N VAL A 190 0.66 3.85 -13.01
CA VAL A 190 -0.41 3.42 -13.92
C VAL A 190 0.10 3.22 -15.35
N MET A 191 0.98 4.11 -15.84
CA MET A 191 1.55 3.97 -17.18
C MET A 191 2.46 2.76 -17.33
N ILE A 192 3.33 2.50 -16.36
CA ILE A 192 4.23 1.34 -16.37
C ILE A 192 3.40 0.05 -16.35
N HIS A 193 2.35 -0.01 -15.54
CA HIS A 193 1.43 -1.16 -15.51
C HIS A 193 0.79 -1.40 -16.88
N ILE A 194 0.20 -0.38 -17.51
CA ILE A 194 -0.40 -0.50 -18.85
C ILE A 194 0.63 -0.96 -19.89
N ILE A 195 1.87 -0.47 -19.79
CA ILE A 195 2.97 -0.88 -20.69
C ILE A 195 3.30 -2.36 -20.47
N CYS A 196 3.34 -2.84 -19.23
CA CYS A 196 3.55 -4.24 -18.90
C CYS A 196 2.43 -5.12 -19.46
N ASP A 197 1.16 -4.73 -19.30
CA ASP A 197 0.02 -5.51 -19.79
C ASP A 197 0.02 -5.58 -21.33
N ALA A 198 0.29 -4.45 -21.98
CA ALA A 198 0.44 -4.41 -23.43
C ALA A 198 1.62 -5.28 -23.91
N ALA A 199 2.75 -5.25 -23.20
CA ALA A 199 3.92 -6.06 -23.52
C ALA A 199 3.62 -7.56 -23.43
N ASN A 200 2.84 -7.99 -22.44
CA ASN A 200 2.41 -9.39 -22.31
C ASN A 200 1.57 -9.81 -23.53
N ASN A 201 0.54 -9.03 -23.90
CA ASN A 201 -0.28 -9.34 -25.07
C ASN A 201 0.55 -9.33 -26.38
N PHE A 202 1.48 -8.38 -26.53
CA PHE A 202 2.41 -8.36 -27.67
C PHE A 202 3.26 -9.63 -27.72
N GLY A 203 3.76 -10.08 -26.57
CA GLY A 203 4.45 -11.37 -26.46
C GLY A 203 3.58 -12.52 -26.96
N VAL A 204 2.33 -12.62 -26.51
CA VAL A 204 1.38 -13.67 -26.92
C VAL A 204 1.12 -13.62 -28.44
N ILE A 205 0.88 -12.44 -28.99
CA ILE A 205 0.69 -12.22 -30.43
C ILE A 205 1.93 -12.67 -31.22
N ILE A 206 3.12 -12.27 -30.79
CA ILE A 206 4.38 -12.64 -31.44
C ILE A 206 4.58 -14.16 -31.37
N ALA A 207 4.36 -14.80 -30.22
CA ALA A 207 4.45 -16.25 -30.09
C ALA A 207 3.48 -16.96 -31.04
N ALA A 208 2.23 -16.52 -31.11
CA ALA A 208 1.23 -17.08 -32.01
C ALA A 208 1.62 -16.92 -33.49
N LEU A 209 2.12 -15.74 -33.90
CA LEU A 209 2.58 -15.50 -35.27
C LEU A 209 3.81 -16.34 -35.63
N VAL A 210 4.79 -16.46 -34.71
CA VAL A 210 5.96 -17.30 -34.91
C VAL A 210 5.53 -18.75 -35.07
N ILE A 211 4.64 -19.25 -34.22
CA ILE A 211 4.14 -20.62 -34.32
C ILE A 211 3.34 -20.82 -35.61
N TRP A 212 2.54 -19.85 -36.04
CA TRP A 212 1.70 -19.96 -37.23
C TRP A 212 2.49 -19.90 -38.55
N LEU A 213 3.39 -18.92 -38.69
CA LEU A 213 4.10 -18.64 -39.95
C LEU A 213 5.41 -19.44 -40.10
N ALA A 214 6.07 -19.79 -39.00
CA ALA A 214 7.34 -20.51 -39.08
C ALA A 214 7.12 -21.99 -39.44
N ARG A 215 7.99 -22.49 -40.33
CA ARG A 215 8.03 -23.90 -40.75
C ARG A 215 9.17 -24.71 -40.14
N TYR A 216 9.94 -24.13 -39.21
CA TYR A 216 11.05 -24.81 -38.53
C TYR A 216 10.60 -25.45 -37.20
N GLY A 217 11.25 -26.55 -36.80
CA GLY A 217 10.83 -27.35 -35.63
C GLY A 217 10.89 -26.61 -34.29
N GLY A 218 11.78 -25.61 -34.16
CA GLY A 218 11.93 -24.79 -32.96
C GLY A 218 10.85 -23.72 -32.73
N ARG A 219 9.86 -23.56 -33.61
CA ARG A 219 8.83 -22.51 -33.48
C ARG A 219 8.03 -22.60 -32.17
N PHE A 220 7.90 -23.80 -31.61
CA PHE A 220 7.15 -24.06 -30.39
C PHE A 220 7.87 -23.58 -29.12
N TYR A 221 9.15 -23.20 -29.20
CA TYR A 221 9.87 -22.56 -28.09
C TYR A 221 9.44 -21.10 -27.85
N ALA A 222 8.72 -20.48 -28.79
CA ALA A 222 8.23 -19.12 -28.64
C ALA A 222 7.22 -18.99 -27.48
N ASP A 223 6.33 -19.98 -27.32
CA ASP A 223 5.32 -20.00 -26.24
C ASP A 223 5.94 -20.07 -24.84
N PRO A 224 6.84 -21.02 -24.49
CA PRO A 224 7.47 -21.04 -23.18
C PRO A 224 8.41 -19.85 -22.94
N ALA A 225 9.04 -19.29 -23.98
CA ALA A 225 9.85 -18.08 -23.85
C ALA A 225 9.02 -16.85 -23.45
N VAL A 226 7.87 -16.65 -24.11
CA VAL A 226 6.95 -15.58 -23.76
C VAL A 226 6.33 -15.83 -22.39
N SER A 227 5.92 -17.07 -22.09
CA SER A 227 5.39 -17.44 -20.76
C SER A 227 6.38 -17.14 -19.64
N MET A 228 7.67 -17.44 -19.85
CA MET A 228 8.73 -17.12 -18.89
C MET A 228 8.89 -15.61 -18.73
N GLY A 229 8.81 -14.84 -19.83
CA GLY A 229 8.79 -13.38 -19.79
C GLY A 229 7.63 -12.83 -18.96
N ILE A 230 6.40 -13.32 -19.20
CA ILE A 230 5.20 -12.95 -18.43
C ILE A 230 5.39 -13.31 -16.96
N ALA A 231 5.92 -14.50 -16.66
CA ALA A 231 6.21 -14.91 -15.28
C ALA A 231 7.21 -13.98 -14.58
N VAL A 232 8.27 -13.56 -15.28
CA VAL A 232 9.23 -12.57 -14.76
C VAL A 232 8.54 -11.23 -14.52
N THR A 233 7.68 -10.79 -15.43
CA THR A 233 6.85 -9.59 -15.22
C THR A 233 6.02 -9.74 -13.95
N LEU A 234 5.26 -10.84 -13.79
CA LEU A 234 4.47 -11.14 -12.58
C LEU A 234 5.32 -11.10 -11.29
N PHE A 235 6.53 -11.65 -11.34
CA PHE A 235 7.45 -11.63 -10.20
C PHE A 235 7.98 -10.24 -9.84
N LEU A 236 8.43 -9.48 -10.85
CA LEU A 236 8.94 -8.12 -10.66
C LEU A 236 7.83 -7.18 -10.19
N SER A 237 6.64 -7.40 -10.73
CA SER A 237 5.39 -6.81 -10.28
C SER A 237 5.10 -7.14 -8.82
N SER A 238 5.19 -8.41 -8.45
CA SER A 238 4.89 -8.90 -7.11
C SER A 238 5.92 -8.56 -6.05
N LEU A 239 7.11 -8.06 -6.45
CA LEU A 239 8.35 -8.08 -5.67
C LEU A 239 8.08 -8.28 -4.17
N PRO A 240 8.23 -9.51 -3.65
CA PRO A 240 7.81 -9.85 -2.28
C PRO A 240 8.51 -8.99 -1.21
N LEU A 241 9.58 -8.28 -1.60
CA LEU A 241 10.33 -7.35 -0.75
C LEU A 241 9.74 -5.94 -0.67
N ARG A 242 8.82 -5.54 -1.56
CA ARG A 242 8.24 -4.19 -1.57
C ARG A 242 6.77 -4.24 -1.16
N THR A 243 5.84 -4.63 -2.03
CA THR A 243 4.40 -4.57 -1.69
C THR A 243 4.00 -5.45 -0.51
N VAL A 244 4.41 -6.72 -0.52
CA VAL A 244 4.08 -7.67 0.56
C VAL A 244 4.78 -7.28 1.87
N LYS A 245 6.04 -6.85 1.78
CA LYS A 245 6.80 -6.35 2.93
C LYS A 245 6.17 -5.08 3.51
N ASP A 246 5.89 -4.08 2.68
CA ASP A 246 5.39 -2.77 3.11
C ASP A 246 3.99 -2.90 3.72
N THR A 247 3.10 -3.64 3.07
CA THR A 247 1.75 -3.90 3.61
C THR A 247 1.81 -4.78 4.86
N GLY A 248 2.67 -5.81 4.87
CA GLY A 248 2.89 -6.68 6.01
C GLY A 248 3.45 -5.93 7.23
N LEU A 249 4.40 -5.02 7.02
CA LEU A 249 4.98 -4.18 8.07
C LEU A 249 3.95 -3.21 8.64
N ILE A 250 3.06 -2.64 7.83
CA ILE A 250 1.96 -1.80 8.36
C ILE A 250 0.95 -2.66 9.15
N LEU A 251 0.65 -3.88 8.69
CA LEU A 251 -0.18 -4.82 9.44
C LEU A 251 0.46 -5.22 10.77
N LEU A 252 1.79 -5.34 10.82
CA LEU A 252 2.58 -5.58 12.02
C LEU A 252 2.74 -4.34 12.91
N GLN A 253 2.11 -3.21 12.57
CA GLN A 253 2.18 -1.96 13.34
C GLN A 253 3.59 -1.37 13.41
N SER A 254 4.39 -1.53 12.35
CA SER A 254 5.69 -0.87 12.25
C SER A 254 5.58 0.66 12.28
N ALA A 255 6.62 1.29 12.83
CA ALA A 255 6.85 2.72 12.72
C ALA A 255 7.08 3.12 11.24
N PRO A 256 6.80 4.38 10.85
CA PRO A 256 7.23 4.92 9.56
C PRO A 256 8.75 4.90 9.46
N ASP A 257 9.28 4.57 8.28
CA ASP A 257 10.73 4.50 8.04
C ASP A 257 11.38 5.89 8.08
N GLU A 258 10.59 6.94 7.93
CA GLU A 258 11.01 8.34 7.96
C GLU A 258 11.13 8.93 9.37
N VAL A 259 10.58 8.27 10.40
CA VAL A 259 10.53 8.80 11.76
C VAL A 259 11.53 8.05 12.66
N ASN A 260 12.56 8.75 13.10
CA ASN A 260 13.47 8.24 14.12
C ASN A 260 12.86 8.45 15.51
N LEU A 261 12.61 7.36 16.22
CA LEU A 261 12.03 7.36 17.57
C LEU A 261 12.88 8.17 18.57
N ASP A 262 14.20 8.11 18.44
CA ASP A 262 15.12 8.80 19.36
C ASP A 262 15.05 10.32 19.19
N ASP A 263 14.89 10.80 17.95
CA ASP A 263 14.76 12.23 17.66
C ASP A 263 13.43 12.78 18.18
N VAL A 264 12.33 12.04 17.97
CA VAL A 264 11.02 12.39 18.53
C VAL A 264 11.06 12.45 20.05
N LYS A 265 11.68 11.45 20.69
CA LYS A 265 11.82 11.43 22.15
C LYS A 265 12.62 12.65 22.65
N HIS A 266 13.73 12.96 21.99
CA HIS A 266 14.58 14.10 22.36
C HIS A 266 13.83 15.43 22.26
N ASP A 267 13.06 15.63 21.19
CA ASP A 267 12.30 16.87 21.00
C ASP A 267 11.17 17.04 22.03
N LEU A 268 10.55 15.93 22.46
CA LEU A 268 9.54 15.96 23.52
C LEU A 268 10.12 16.29 24.90
N GLU A 269 11.34 15.81 25.19
CA GLU A 269 12.06 16.10 26.44
C GLU A 269 12.56 17.55 26.52
N GLN A 270 12.62 18.28 25.40
CA GLN A 270 12.95 19.71 25.40
C GLN A 270 11.77 20.60 25.82
N ILE A 271 10.55 20.06 25.88
CA ILE A 271 9.36 20.83 26.25
C ILE A 271 9.44 21.17 27.75
N PRO A 272 9.32 22.46 28.14
CA PRO A 272 9.34 22.84 29.53
C PRO A 272 8.22 22.13 30.30
N ALA A 273 8.54 21.62 31.50
CA ALA A 273 7.71 20.79 32.39
C ALA A 273 7.65 19.28 32.09
N VAL A 274 8.16 18.80 30.95
CA VAL A 274 8.35 17.36 30.70
C VAL A 274 9.66 16.90 31.34
N LEU A 275 9.59 16.03 32.35
CA LEU A 275 10.76 15.45 33.02
C LEU A 275 11.33 14.24 32.28
N GLY A 276 10.48 13.56 31.49
CA GLY A 276 10.88 12.41 30.70
C GLY A 276 9.72 11.83 29.90
N VAL A 277 10.08 11.10 28.84
CA VAL A 277 9.12 10.37 28.00
C VAL A 277 9.50 8.89 27.98
N HIS A 278 8.52 8.03 28.24
CA HIS A 278 8.70 6.58 28.16
C HIS A 278 7.49 5.90 27.49
N GLU A 279 7.65 4.61 27.17
CA GLU A 279 6.67 3.83 26.41
C GLU A 279 6.17 4.53 25.12
N LEU A 280 7.08 5.23 24.43
CA LEU A 280 6.79 5.86 23.14
C LEU A 280 6.62 4.79 22.06
N HIS A 281 5.39 4.60 21.63
CA HIS A 281 5.03 3.71 20.54
C HIS A 281 4.46 4.51 19.38
N ILE A 282 5.04 4.36 18.19
CA ILE A 282 4.57 5.00 16.96
C ILE A 282 4.29 3.91 15.94
N TRP A 283 3.10 3.91 15.35
CA TRP A 283 2.72 2.90 14.36
C TRP A 283 1.83 3.46 13.26
N ARG A 284 1.90 2.82 12.09
CA ARG A 284 1.03 3.13 10.96
C ARG A 284 -0.31 2.39 11.09
N LEU A 285 -1.42 3.12 11.05
CA LEU A 285 -2.77 2.52 10.96
C LEU A 285 -3.10 2.15 9.51
N ASN A 286 -2.72 3.03 8.58
CA ASN A 286 -2.78 2.84 7.13
C ASN A 286 -1.66 3.68 6.48
N GLN A 287 -1.63 3.77 5.14
CA GLN A 287 -0.60 4.52 4.40
C GLN A 287 -0.60 6.05 4.65
N ARG A 288 -1.59 6.60 5.35
CA ARG A 288 -1.71 8.05 5.58
C ARG A 288 -1.80 8.43 7.03
N LYS A 289 -2.34 7.57 7.88
CA LYS A 289 -2.61 7.86 9.27
C LYS A 289 -1.60 7.12 10.14
N CYS A 290 -0.68 7.89 10.70
CA CYS A 290 0.23 7.44 11.75
C CYS A 290 -0.38 7.78 13.11
N LEU A 291 -0.26 6.85 14.05
CA LEU A 291 -0.72 6.98 15.43
C LEU A 291 0.49 6.90 16.36
N ALA A 292 0.40 7.60 17.50
CA ALA A 292 1.37 7.46 18.58
C ALA A 292 0.69 7.24 19.92
N SER A 293 1.39 6.58 20.83
CA SER A 293 1.07 6.53 22.25
C SER A 293 2.34 6.83 23.04
N ALA A 294 2.24 7.66 24.06
CA ALA A 294 3.39 8.03 24.88
C ALA A 294 2.98 8.32 26.32
N HIS A 295 3.85 7.95 27.27
CA HIS A 295 3.72 8.29 28.67
C HIS A 295 4.64 9.48 28.97
N ILE A 296 4.06 10.54 29.50
CA ILE A 296 4.73 11.82 29.72
C ILE A 296 4.84 12.05 31.22
N VAL A 297 6.08 12.09 31.70
CA VAL A 297 6.38 12.37 33.11
C VAL A 297 6.38 13.88 33.33
N LEU A 298 5.53 14.35 34.23
CA LEU A 298 5.34 15.77 34.52
C LEU A 298 5.88 16.12 35.91
N SER A 299 6.32 17.37 36.04
CA SER A 299 6.69 17.95 37.32
C SER A 299 5.44 18.19 38.17
N ASP A 300 5.50 17.86 39.46
CA ASP A 300 4.46 18.08 40.47
C ASP A 300 4.41 19.56 40.90
N ASP A 301 4.22 20.46 39.94
CA ASP A 301 4.06 21.89 40.16
C ASP A 301 2.62 22.29 39.82
N ASP A 302 1.89 22.83 40.81
CA ASP A 302 0.45 23.10 40.77
C ASP A 302 0.02 24.10 39.67
N GLN A 303 0.97 24.72 38.96
CA GLN A 303 0.71 25.73 37.92
C GLN A 303 0.74 25.18 36.48
N VAL A 304 1.03 23.91 36.28
CA VAL A 304 1.22 23.35 34.93
C VAL A 304 -0.08 22.77 34.38
N ASP A 305 -0.73 23.45 33.42
CA ASP A 305 -1.90 22.92 32.73
C ASP A 305 -1.48 21.83 31.72
N PHE A 306 -1.78 20.57 32.05
CA PHE A 306 -1.56 19.43 31.15
C PHE A 306 -2.17 19.64 29.76
N LYS A 307 -3.27 20.39 29.66
CA LYS A 307 -3.93 20.67 28.39
C LYS A 307 -3.04 21.51 27.46
N GLU A 308 -2.30 22.46 27.99
CA GLU A 308 -1.38 23.31 27.21
C GLU A 308 -0.19 22.50 26.73
N ILE A 309 0.40 21.68 27.62
CA ILE A 309 1.50 20.77 27.26
C ILE A 309 1.05 19.74 26.21
N ALA A 310 -0.11 19.12 26.41
CA ALA A 310 -0.66 18.16 25.47
C ALA A 310 -0.88 18.78 24.09
N LYS A 311 -1.24 20.08 24.02
CA LYS A 311 -1.35 20.81 22.75
C LYS A 311 0.02 20.95 22.08
N THR A 312 1.04 21.40 22.80
CA THR A 312 2.42 21.52 22.29
C THR A 312 2.99 20.17 21.83
N ILE A 313 2.75 19.10 22.59
CA ILE A 313 3.18 17.74 22.21
C ILE A 313 2.48 17.29 20.93
N ASN A 314 1.18 17.54 20.80
CA ASN A 314 0.45 17.20 19.56
C ASN A 314 0.95 18.01 18.36
N GLU A 315 1.30 19.29 18.54
CA GLU A 315 1.92 20.11 17.49
C GLU A 315 3.29 19.53 17.06
N CYS A 316 4.11 19.08 18.01
CA CYS A 316 5.37 18.39 17.75
C CYS A 316 5.14 17.09 16.97
N PHE A 317 4.21 16.24 17.39
CA PHE A 317 3.85 15.02 16.67
C PHE A 317 3.34 15.29 15.26
N HIS A 318 2.54 16.34 15.06
CA HIS A 318 2.07 16.74 13.73
C HIS A 318 3.21 17.14 12.80
N ALA A 319 4.30 17.74 13.31
CA ALA A 319 5.50 18.04 12.52
C ALA A 319 6.18 16.76 11.98
N TYR A 320 6.06 15.65 12.70
CA TYR A 320 6.53 14.31 12.29
C TYR A 320 5.51 13.50 11.47
N GLU A 321 4.46 14.14 10.94
CA GLU A 321 3.33 13.49 10.23
C GLU A 321 2.53 12.48 11.10
N ILE A 322 2.61 12.57 12.42
CA ILE A 322 1.78 11.77 13.34
C ILE A 322 0.43 12.46 13.47
N HIS A 323 -0.65 11.74 13.16
CA HIS A 323 -1.97 12.36 12.98
C HIS A 323 -2.83 12.34 14.23
N SER A 324 -2.55 11.42 15.15
CA SER A 324 -3.29 11.31 16.40
C SER A 324 -2.40 10.62 17.41
N ALA A 325 -2.31 11.20 18.59
CA ALA A 325 -1.55 10.65 19.70
C ALA A 325 -2.43 10.46 20.93
N THR A 326 -2.16 9.40 21.69
CA THR A 326 -2.69 9.21 23.04
C THR A 326 -1.59 9.51 24.05
N LEU A 327 -1.83 10.50 24.90
CA LEU A 327 -0.87 10.95 25.91
C LEU A 327 -1.36 10.55 27.29
N GLN A 328 -0.55 9.78 28.01
CA GLN A 328 -0.80 9.44 29.40
C GLN A 328 0.09 10.28 30.31
N PRO A 329 -0.47 11.19 31.13
CA PRO A 329 0.31 11.93 32.11
C PRO A 329 0.67 11.04 33.30
N GLU A 330 1.94 11.07 33.70
CA GLU A 330 2.43 10.46 34.93
C GLU A 330 3.05 11.53 35.82
N VAL A 331 2.51 11.67 37.03
CA VAL A 331 3.03 12.63 38.02
C VAL A 331 3.90 11.87 39.00
N ILE A 332 5.18 12.25 39.10
CA ILE A 332 6.04 11.72 40.17
C ILE A 332 5.63 12.42 41.46
N GLY A 333 4.73 11.78 42.20
CA GLY A 333 4.40 12.22 43.55
C GLY A 333 5.67 12.24 44.40
N ARG A 334 5.90 13.36 45.08
CA ARG A 334 7.03 13.57 45.99
C ARG A 334 7.17 12.36 46.91
N ARG A 335 8.23 11.56 46.74
CA ARG A 335 8.62 10.55 47.74
C ARG A 335 8.80 11.31 49.04
N LEU A 336 7.90 11.09 50.01
CA LEU A 336 8.12 11.49 51.39
C LEU A 336 9.49 10.93 51.79
N SER A 337 10.45 11.82 52.06
CA SER A 337 11.73 11.46 52.65
C SER A 337 11.49 10.62 53.91
N PRO A 338 12.31 9.60 54.20
CA PRO A 338 12.22 8.86 55.46
C PRO A 338 12.77 9.75 56.59
N GLU A 339 12.00 10.75 57.01
CA GLU A 339 12.38 11.67 58.09
C GLU A 339 11.30 11.77 59.18
N THR A 340 10.56 10.69 59.40
CA THR A 340 9.81 10.44 60.62
C THR A 340 10.29 9.14 61.28
N ALA A 341 11.58 9.11 61.64
CA ALA A 341 12.05 8.25 62.72
C ALA A 341 11.53 8.84 64.04
N GLY A 342 10.37 8.36 64.50
CA GLY A 342 9.92 8.53 65.88
C GLY A 342 10.65 7.56 66.81
N PRO A 343 10.86 7.88 68.11
CA PRO A 343 11.80 7.17 68.96
C PRO A 343 11.34 5.76 69.29
N LEU A 344 12.28 4.81 69.32
CA LEU A 344 12.10 3.48 69.89
C LEU A 344 11.72 3.61 71.37
N GLU A 345 10.53 3.16 71.74
CA GLU A 345 10.19 2.91 73.15
C GLU A 345 11.01 1.70 73.65
N GLU A 346 12.01 1.98 74.49
CA GLU A 346 12.62 0.97 75.35
C GLU A 346 11.63 0.54 76.45
N GLY A 347 10.95 -0.57 76.21
CA GLY A 347 10.20 -1.29 77.24
C GLY A 347 11.15 -2.00 78.20
N LYS A 348 11.34 -1.43 79.39
CA LYS A 348 11.80 -2.15 80.59
C LYS A 348 10.58 -2.69 81.36
N ALA A 349 10.46 -4.01 81.42
CA ALA A 349 10.05 -4.79 82.60
C ALA A 349 10.25 -6.27 82.33
#